data_AF-A0A843GBL9-F1
#
_entry.id   AF-A0A843GBL9-F1
#
_cell.length_a   1.000
_cell.length_b   1.000
_cell.length_c   1.000
_cell.angle_alpha   90.00
_cell.angle_beta   90.00
_cell.angle_gamma   90.00
#
_symmetry.space_group_name_H-M   'P 1'
#
loop_
_entity.id
_entity.type
_entity.pdbx_description
1 polymer ?
#
loop_
_entity_poly.entity_id
_entity_poly.type
_entity_poly.pdbx_seq_one_letter_code
_entity_poly.pdbx_strand_id
1 'polypeptide(L)'
;MYNLDLLRNPNNVSKIIEKSYECGVRSINLANKENLLKAFKIACDNGVEMQSVSTIGKTEMDYVFPNYEQAKMEATWKEDIENLAQFDNSVMLVDEFLVDTYDWDFITEILDEINGAGVPAGIITSFPFKTSEELIDSPILEDKSLFDFYMIPVNKLGYMMDIPDFRSDKQDELKGMLDKIDKKIIINKILAVGIQRPEEAFNFLNTLDFADMVTVGIASEREAEETFDILNKI
;
A
#
# COMPACT_ATOMS: atom_id res chain seq x y z
N MET A 1 -8.77 -17.75 12.60
CA MET A 1 -7.71 -17.97 13.62
C MET A 1 -6.54 -17.02 13.39
N TYR A 2 -5.90 -17.01 12.21
CA TYR A 2 -4.77 -16.10 11.88
C TYR A 2 -5.03 -14.60 12.14
N ASN A 3 -6.14 -14.02 11.63
CA ASN A 3 -6.48 -12.61 11.89
C ASN A 3 -6.78 -12.28 13.37
N LEU A 4 -7.14 -13.27 14.18
CA LEU A 4 -7.55 -13.05 15.57
C LEU A 4 -6.37 -13.03 16.56
N ASP A 5 -5.30 -13.79 16.28
CA ASP A 5 -4.13 -13.89 17.18
C ASP A 5 -3.03 -12.86 16.85
N LEU A 6 -2.91 -12.44 15.59
CA LEU A 6 -1.96 -11.41 15.16
C LEU A 6 -2.45 -10.01 15.50
N LEU A 7 -3.64 -9.62 15.04
CA LEU A 7 -4.12 -8.23 15.15
C LEU A 7 -4.53 -7.82 16.57
N ARG A 8 -4.72 -8.77 17.50
CA ARG A 8 -5.14 -8.47 18.89
C ARG A 8 -3.99 -8.31 19.87
N ASN A 9 -2.80 -8.82 19.54
CA ASN A 9 -1.66 -8.77 20.45
C ASN A 9 -0.52 -7.94 19.84
N PRO A 10 -0.40 -6.65 20.22
CA PRO A 10 0.67 -5.79 19.75
C PRO A 10 2.08 -6.36 19.91
N ASN A 11 2.34 -7.19 20.93
CA ASN A 11 3.66 -7.81 21.13
C ASN A 11 3.99 -8.88 20.08
N ASN A 12 2.97 -9.56 19.53
CA ASN A 12 3.22 -10.54 18.46
C ASN A 12 3.54 -9.81 17.15
N VAL A 13 2.82 -8.72 16.88
CA VAL A 13 3.07 -7.88 15.70
C VAL A 13 4.42 -7.18 15.81
N SER A 14 4.80 -6.67 16.99
CA SER A 14 6.09 -5.99 17.18
C SER A 14 7.27 -6.91 16.85
N LYS A 15 7.22 -8.18 17.24
CA LYS A 15 8.24 -9.18 16.88
C LYS A 15 8.36 -9.39 15.38
N ILE A 16 7.26 -9.36 14.64
CA ILE A 16 7.28 -9.46 13.17
C ILE A 16 7.92 -8.21 12.56
N ILE A 17 7.63 -7.02 13.11
CA ILE A 17 8.24 -5.76 12.68
C ILE A 17 9.74 -5.77 12.94
N GLU A 18 10.15 -6.11 14.18
CA GLU A 18 11.55 -6.28 14.59
C GLU A 18 12.25 -7.28 13.67
N LYS A 19 11.63 -8.42 13.40
CA LYS A 19 12.23 -9.42 12.53
C LYS A 19 12.37 -8.97 11.09
N SER A 20 11.37 -8.27 10.56
CA SER A 20 11.43 -7.68 9.22
C SER A 20 12.56 -6.64 9.12
N TYR A 21 12.78 -5.87 10.20
CA TYR A 21 13.89 -4.92 10.29
C TYR A 21 15.26 -5.59 10.27
N GLU A 22 15.42 -6.67 11.05
CA GLU A 22 16.65 -7.50 11.02
C GLU A 22 16.94 -8.04 9.62
N CYS A 23 15.90 -8.41 8.86
CA CYS A 23 16.00 -8.89 7.48
C CYS A 23 16.26 -7.79 6.43
N GLY A 24 16.37 -6.53 6.83
CA GLY A 24 16.73 -5.42 5.94
C GLY A 24 15.58 -4.50 5.53
N VAL A 25 14.34 -4.76 5.97
CA VAL A 25 13.20 -3.87 5.70
C VAL A 25 13.38 -2.56 6.46
N ARG A 26 13.08 -1.43 5.83
CA ARG A 26 13.25 -0.09 6.41
C ARG A 26 11.98 0.76 6.45
N SER A 27 10.89 0.27 5.87
CA SER A 27 9.60 0.96 5.92
C SER A 27 8.46 -0.03 6.16
N ILE A 28 7.38 0.45 6.79
CA ILE A 28 6.18 -0.33 7.09
C ILE A 28 4.92 0.39 6.63
N ASN A 29 3.99 -0.34 6.03
CA ASN A 29 2.63 0.16 5.77
C ASN A 29 1.87 0.30 7.09
N LEU A 30 1.51 1.53 7.46
CA LEU A 30 0.93 1.84 8.77
C LEU A 30 -0.43 2.53 8.63
N ALA A 31 -1.50 1.84 9.04
CA ALA A 31 -2.83 2.43 9.16
C ALA A 31 -3.11 2.87 10.60
N ASN A 32 -4.02 3.84 10.78
CA ASN A 32 -4.48 4.30 12.09
C ASN A 32 -5.35 3.23 12.80
N LYS A 33 -4.70 2.16 13.25
CA LYS A 33 -5.32 1.04 13.98
C LYS A 33 -4.60 0.86 15.31
N GLU A 34 -5.33 0.97 16.40
CA GLU A 34 -4.78 1.02 17.77
C GLU A 34 -3.71 -0.05 18.04
N ASN A 35 -3.97 -1.32 17.73
CA ASN A 35 -3.03 -2.39 18.00
C ASN A 35 -1.80 -2.36 17.08
N LEU A 36 -1.94 -1.89 15.84
CA LEU A 36 -0.83 -1.76 14.90
C LEU A 36 0.09 -0.61 15.33
N LEU A 37 -0.48 0.53 15.70
CA LEU A 37 0.28 1.67 16.22
C LEU A 37 1.02 1.32 17.52
N LYS A 38 0.37 0.58 18.43
CA LYS A 38 1.01 0.06 19.64
C LYS A 38 2.15 -0.90 19.31
N ALA A 39 1.96 -1.81 18.36
CA ALA A 39 2.99 -2.76 17.95
C ALA A 39 4.21 -2.06 17.35
N PHE A 40 3.97 -1.08 16.47
CA PHE A 40 5.04 -0.30 15.86
C PHE A 40 5.83 0.48 16.91
N LYS A 41 5.13 1.12 17.87
CA LYS A 41 5.78 1.79 19.00
C LYS A 41 6.65 0.86 19.84
N ILE A 42 6.16 -0.34 20.17
CA ILE A 42 6.95 -1.34 20.90
C ILE A 42 8.22 -1.71 20.13
N ALA A 43 8.11 -1.91 18.82
CA ALA A 43 9.27 -2.21 17.97
C ALA A 43 10.29 -1.06 17.97
N CYS A 44 9.83 0.20 17.84
CA CYS A 44 10.69 1.38 17.93
C CYS A 44 11.37 1.50 19.30
N ASP A 45 10.63 1.27 20.39
CA ASP A 45 11.17 1.25 21.76
C ASP A 45 12.24 0.16 21.95
N ASN A 46 12.16 -0.92 21.16
CA ASN A 46 13.14 -2.01 21.10
C ASN A 46 14.31 -1.75 20.13
N GLY A 47 14.39 -0.56 19.52
CA GLY A 47 15.53 -0.13 18.68
C GLY A 47 15.32 -0.31 17.17
N VAL A 48 14.08 -0.54 16.71
CA VAL A 48 13.76 -0.51 15.27
C VAL A 48 13.73 0.93 14.76
N GLU A 49 14.51 1.22 13.73
CA GLU A 49 14.53 2.50 13.00
C GLU A 49 13.90 2.30 11.62
N MET A 50 12.57 2.41 11.54
CA MET A 50 11.78 2.27 10.32
C MET A 50 10.94 3.51 10.05
N GLN A 51 10.74 3.83 8.77
CA GLN A 51 9.81 4.85 8.33
C GLN A 51 8.41 4.27 8.14
N SER A 52 7.37 5.08 8.31
CA SER A 52 6.00 4.69 7.93
C SER A 52 5.68 5.08 6.49
N VAL A 53 4.96 4.19 5.81
CA VAL A 53 4.17 4.46 4.61
C VAL A 53 2.71 4.39 5.06
N SER A 54 2.15 5.54 5.38
CA SER A 54 0.89 5.61 6.11
C SER A 54 -0.33 5.53 5.22
N THR A 55 -1.36 4.80 5.63
CA THR A 55 -2.63 4.73 4.90
C THR A 55 -3.65 5.65 5.57
N ILE A 56 -4.21 6.57 4.78
CA ILE A 56 -5.12 7.63 5.19
C ILE A 56 -6.54 7.33 4.73
N GLY A 57 -7.51 7.43 5.64
CA GLY A 57 -8.92 7.21 5.35
C GLY A 57 -9.31 5.74 5.29
N LYS A 58 -8.57 4.87 5.99
CA LYS A 58 -8.80 3.42 5.92
C LYS A 58 -10.11 3.01 6.61
N THR A 59 -11.05 2.50 5.83
CA THR A 59 -12.36 2.02 6.31
C THR A 59 -12.46 0.50 6.35
N GLU A 60 -13.39 -0.02 7.15
CA GLU A 60 -13.68 -1.47 7.22
C GLU A 60 -14.82 -1.81 6.24
N MET A 61 -14.53 -1.82 4.95
CA MET A 61 -15.52 -2.11 3.90
C MET A 61 -15.48 -3.58 3.45
N ASP A 62 -16.63 -4.09 3.01
CA ASP A 62 -16.71 -5.37 2.30
C ASP A 62 -16.14 -5.19 0.89
N TYR A 63 -15.01 -5.86 0.60
CA TYR A 63 -14.36 -5.80 -0.71
C TYR A 63 -15.19 -6.41 -1.85
N VAL A 64 -16.18 -7.25 -1.55
CA VAL A 64 -17.03 -7.88 -2.58
C VAL A 64 -18.16 -6.95 -2.99
N PHE A 65 -18.74 -6.23 -2.02
CA PHE A 65 -19.84 -5.29 -2.23
C PHE A 65 -19.57 -3.97 -1.49
N PRO A 66 -18.56 -3.20 -1.93
CA PRO A 66 -18.18 -1.99 -1.23
C PRO A 66 -19.25 -0.91 -1.36
N ASN A 67 -19.54 -0.25 -0.25
CA ASN A 67 -20.38 0.95 -0.24
C ASN A 67 -19.47 2.18 -0.16
N TYR A 68 -19.06 2.67 -1.33
CA TYR A 68 -18.12 3.79 -1.46
C TYR A 68 -18.60 5.08 -0.81
N GLU A 69 -19.90 5.38 -0.86
CA GLU A 69 -20.46 6.55 -0.18
C GLU A 69 -20.36 6.42 1.34
N GLN A 70 -20.62 5.22 1.87
CA GLN A 70 -20.41 4.94 3.28
C GLN A 70 -18.93 5.01 3.67
N ALA A 71 -18.03 4.52 2.81
CA ALA A 71 -16.59 4.65 3.02
C ALA A 71 -16.17 6.13 3.16
N LYS A 72 -16.64 7.01 2.27
CA LYS A 72 -16.38 8.46 2.39
C LYS A 72 -16.93 9.05 3.68
N MET A 73 -18.13 8.64 4.09
CA MET A 73 -18.76 9.13 5.33
C MET A 73 -18.07 8.63 6.61
N GLU A 74 -17.53 7.42 6.60
CA GLU A 74 -16.89 6.79 7.77
C GLU A 74 -15.38 7.06 7.85
N ALA A 75 -14.77 7.54 6.76
CA ALA A 75 -13.34 7.80 6.71
C ALA A 75 -12.91 8.90 7.70
N THR A 76 -12.02 8.53 8.62
CA THR A 76 -11.42 9.41 9.63
C THR A 76 -10.12 10.04 9.13
N TRP A 77 -10.04 10.41 7.85
CA TRP A 77 -8.78 10.75 7.20
C TRP A 77 -8.05 11.94 7.83
N LYS A 78 -8.75 12.95 8.36
CA LYS A 78 -8.13 14.07 9.11
C LYS A 78 -7.47 13.58 10.39
N GLU A 79 -8.19 12.76 11.16
CA GLU A 79 -7.66 12.14 12.38
C GLU A 79 -6.50 11.19 12.06
N ASP A 80 -6.53 10.51 10.92
CA ASP A 80 -5.44 9.63 10.49
C ASP A 80 -4.16 10.43 10.23
N ILE A 81 -4.25 11.56 9.51
CA ILE A 81 -3.09 12.46 9.27
C ILE A 81 -2.52 12.96 10.60
N GLU A 82 -3.37 13.47 11.50
CA GLU A 82 -2.94 13.97 12.81
C GLU A 82 -2.27 12.87 13.67
N ASN A 83 -2.90 11.70 13.75
CA ASN A 83 -2.40 10.61 14.58
C ASN A 83 -1.13 9.99 14.01
N LEU A 84 -1.00 9.90 12.69
CA LEU A 84 0.15 9.29 12.04
C LEU A 84 1.34 10.24 11.96
N ALA A 85 1.14 11.56 11.99
CA ALA A 85 2.19 12.57 12.00
C ALA A 85 3.19 12.45 13.17
N GLN A 86 2.88 11.70 14.22
CA GLN A 86 3.81 11.40 15.31
C GLN A 86 4.94 10.42 14.92
N PHE A 87 4.81 9.72 13.79
CA PHE A 87 5.80 8.78 13.28
C PHE A 87 6.63 9.42 12.16
N ASP A 88 7.81 8.86 11.87
CA ASP A 88 8.64 9.28 10.74
C ASP A 88 8.02 8.80 9.43
N ASN A 89 7.17 9.63 8.82
CA ASN A 89 6.44 9.30 7.61
C ASN A 89 7.25 9.61 6.37
N SER A 90 7.52 8.57 5.58
CA SER A 90 8.12 8.71 4.25
C SER A 90 7.09 9.08 3.18
N VAL A 91 5.86 8.55 3.29
CA VAL A 91 4.75 8.76 2.36
C VAL A 91 3.42 8.60 3.12
N MET A 92 2.40 9.37 2.76
CA MET A 92 1.01 9.12 3.15
C MET A 92 0.16 8.83 1.91
N LEU A 93 -0.62 7.75 1.96
CA LEU A 93 -1.36 7.21 0.83
C LEU A 93 -2.87 7.20 1.13
N VAL A 94 -3.66 7.79 0.25
CA VAL A 94 -5.14 7.75 0.35
C VAL A 94 -5.63 6.34 0.05
N ASP A 95 -6.46 5.78 0.94
CA ASP A 95 -6.96 4.40 0.87
C ASP A 95 -7.81 4.14 -0.38
N GLU A 96 -7.76 2.91 -0.88
CA GLU A 96 -8.40 2.47 -2.12
C GLU A 96 -9.91 2.67 -2.14
N PHE A 97 -10.61 2.54 -1.01
CA PHE A 97 -12.05 2.78 -0.96
C PHE A 97 -12.44 4.24 -1.16
N LEU A 98 -11.50 5.18 -0.98
CA LEU A 98 -11.75 6.60 -1.24
C LEU A 98 -11.33 6.95 -2.67
N VAL A 99 -10.19 6.43 -3.12
CA VAL A 99 -9.66 6.68 -4.46
C VAL A 99 -10.57 6.08 -5.54
N ASP A 100 -11.03 4.84 -5.35
CA ASP A 100 -11.85 4.14 -6.34
C ASP A 100 -13.31 4.67 -6.42
N THR A 101 -13.63 5.75 -5.69
CA THR A 101 -14.86 6.52 -5.87
C THR A 101 -14.80 7.48 -7.07
N TYR A 102 -13.58 7.81 -7.52
CA TYR A 102 -13.29 8.83 -8.53
C TYR A 102 -13.86 10.22 -8.22
N ASP A 103 -14.13 10.48 -6.93
CA ASP A 103 -14.50 11.79 -6.43
C ASP A 103 -13.23 12.65 -6.30
N TRP A 104 -12.76 13.18 -7.44
CA TRP A 104 -11.48 13.87 -7.54
C TRP A 104 -11.39 15.12 -6.67
N ASP A 105 -12.49 15.83 -6.46
CA ASP A 105 -12.53 17.00 -5.56
C ASP A 105 -12.28 16.56 -4.11
N PHE A 106 -12.93 15.48 -3.67
CA PHE A 106 -12.72 14.91 -2.34
C PHE A 106 -11.29 14.36 -2.17
N ILE A 107 -10.77 13.65 -3.17
CA ILE A 107 -9.39 13.13 -3.15
C ILE A 107 -8.37 14.28 -3.09
N THR A 108 -8.62 15.38 -3.82
CA THR A 108 -7.78 16.59 -3.79
C THR A 108 -7.73 17.19 -2.38
N GLU A 109 -8.87 17.30 -1.68
CA GLU A 109 -8.90 17.82 -0.30
C GLU A 109 -7.96 17.02 0.62
N ILE A 110 -7.95 15.69 0.48
CA ILE A 110 -7.10 14.82 1.31
C ILE A 110 -5.62 14.98 0.93
N LEU A 111 -5.31 15.01 -0.37
CA LEU A 111 -3.94 15.16 -0.86
C LEU A 111 -3.33 16.50 -0.46
N ASP A 112 -4.11 17.59 -0.54
CA ASP A 112 -3.69 18.92 -0.10
C ASP A 112 -3.38 18.95 1.40
N GLU A 113 -4.19 18.29 2.23
CA GLU A 113 -3.93 18.22 3.67
C GLU A 113 -2.65 17.43 3.97
N ILE A 114 -2.42 16.32 3.28
CA ILE A 114 -1.18 15.53 3.39
C ILE A 114 0.03 16.39 2.99
N ASN A 115 -0.03 17.07 1.85
CA ASN A 115 1.04 17.95 1.38
C ASN A 115 1.26 19.13 2.35
N GLY A 116 0.19 19.66 2.94
CA GLY A 116 0.22 20.69 3.98
C GLY A 116 0.95 20.25 5.26
N ALA A 117 0.92 18.95 5.58
CA ALA A 117 1.71 18.35 6.65
C ALA A 117 3.19 18.15 6.29
N GLY A 118 3.60 18.44 5.05
CA GLY A 118 4.97 18.33 4.58
C GLY A 118 5.44 16.90 4.29
N VAL A 119 4.50 15.98 4.08
CA VAL A 119 4.76 14.57 3.76
C VAL A 119 4.39 14.31 2.29
N PRO A 120 5.21 13.59 1.51
CA PRO A 120 4.83 13.21 0.15
C PRO A 120 3.53 12.40 0.10
N ALA A 121 2.63 12.78 -0.79
CA ALA A 121 1.33 12.16 -0.94
C ALA A 121 1.29 11.09 -2.03
N GLY A 122 0.34 10.17 -1.92
CA GLY A 122 0.05 9.16 -2.93
C GLY A 122 -1.35 8.59 -2.81
N ILE A 123 -1.71 7.73 -3.75
CA ILE A 123 -3.02 7.09 -3.83
C ILE A 123 -2.87 5.57 -3.94
N ILE A 124 -3.81 4.82 -3.37
CA ILE A 124 -3.93 3.37 -3.50
C ILE A 124 -5.16 3.05 -4.33
N THR A 125 -5.11 2.01 -5.17
CA THR A 125 -6.31 1.49 -5.83
C THR A 125 -6.42 -0.02 -5.65
N SER A 126 -7.64 -0.55 -5.74
CA SER A 126 -7.90 -1.97 -5.94
C SER A 126 -8.05 -2.37 -7.41
N PHE A 127 -8.15 -1.41 -8.34
CA PHE A 127 -8.43 -1.62 -9.77
C PHE A 127 -7.32 -1.02 -10.65
N PRO A 128 -6.18 -1.72 -10.83
CA PRO A 128 -5.00 -1.18 -11.48
C PRO A 128 -5.23 -0.75 -12.92
N PHE A 129 -6.16 -1.37 -13.67
CA PHE A 129 -6.45 -0.95 -15.04
C PHE A 129 -7.47 0.19 -15.07
N LYS A 130 -8.65 -0.02 -14.50
CA LYS A 130 -9.76 0.92 -14.53
C LYS A 130 -9.38 2.25 -13.86
N THR A 131 -8.78 2.21 -12.68
CA THR A 131 -8.40 3.45 -12.00
C THR A 131 -7.25 4.15 -12.72
N SER A 132 -6.33 3.42 -13.36
CA SER A 132 -5.31 4.07 -14.21
C SER A 132 -5.92 4.76 -15.42
N GLU A 133 -6.94 4.16 -16.05
CA GLU A 133 -7.66 4.77 -17.18
C GLU A 133 -8.38 6.06 -16.75
N GLU A 134 -9.12 6.03 -15.65
CA GLU A 134 -9.81 7.20 -15.09
C GLU A 134 -8.83 8.30 -14.64
N LEU A 135 -7.64 7.91 -14.14
CA LEU A 135 -6.64 8.85 -13.64
C LEU A 135 -5.97 9.67 -14.75
N ILE A 136 -5.76 9.09 -15.95
CA ILE A 136 -5.05 9.75 -17.07
C ILE A 136 -5.70 11.07 -17.48
N ASP A 137 -7.03 11.16 -17.41
CA ASP A 137 -7.79 12.36 -17.77
C ASP A 137 -8.36 13.09 -16.53
N SER A 138 -7.88 12.73 -15.33
CA SER A 138 -8.37 13.31 -14.06
C SER A 138 -7.75 14.68 -13.76
N PRO A 139 -8.47 15.57 -13.07
CA PRO A 139 -7.92 16.87 -12.65
C PRO A 139 -6.76 16.71 -11.66
N ILE A 140 -6.72 15.61 -10.88
CA ILE A 140 -5.61 15.39 -9.93
C ILE A 140 -4.30 15.02 -10.61
N LEU A 141 -4.33 14.57 -11.88
CA LEU A 141 -3.12 14.31 -12.66
C LEU A 141 -2.65 15.57 -13.41
N GLU A 142 -3.57 16.48 -13.75
CA GLU A 142 -3.22 17.78 -14.35
C GLU A 142 -2.32 18.60 -13.42
N ASP A 143 -2.63 18.62 -12.11
CA ASP A 143 -1.72 19.12 -11.09
C ASP A 143 -0.73 18.04 -10.64
N LYS A 144 0.41 17.99 -11.33
CA LYS A 144 1.47 17.02 -11.04
C LYS A 144 2.00 17.09 -9.60
N SER A 145 1.76 18.15 -8.84
CA SER A 145 2.26 18.33 -7.48
C SER A 145 1.38 17.73 -6.38
N LEU A 146 0.15 17.30 -6.71
CA LEU A 146 -0.78 16.78 -5.72
C LEU A 146 -0.35 15.45 -5.11
N PHE A 147 0.32 14.60 -5.88
CA PHE A 147 0.81 13.31 -5.39
C PHE A 147 2.00 12.80 -6.21
N ASP A 148 2.86 12.01 -5.57
CA ASP A 148 4.09 11.46 -6.17
C ASP A 148 4.02 9.94 -6.33
N PHE A 149 3.19 9.26 -5.53
CA PHE A 149 3.16 7.80 -5.43
C PHE A 149 1.82 7.20 -5.84
N TYR A 150 1.86 6.09 -6.56
CA TYR A 150 0.69 5.32 -6.94
C TYR A 150 0.88 3.84 -6.55
N MET A 151 0.06 3.35 -5.63
CA MET A 151 0.10 1.98 -5.17
C MET A 151 -0.98 1.13 -5.86
N ILE A 152 -0.54 0.08 -6.55
CA ILE A 152 -1.40 -0.77 -7.38
C ILE A 152 -1.20 -2.26 -7.08
N PRO A 153 -2.24 -3.11 -7.16
CA PRO A 153 -2.08 -4.55 -7.05
C PRO A 153 -1.54 -5.12 -8.35
N VAL A 154 -0.40 -5.81 -8.25
CA VAL A 154 0.18 -6.53 -9.39
C VAL A 154 0.76 -7.85 -8.92
N ASN A 155 0.38 -8.93 -9.60
CA ASN A 155 0.99 -10.24 -9.48
C ASN A 155 0.85 -11.01 -10.79
N LYS A 156 1.66 -12.05 -10.95
CA LYS A 156 1.72 -12.86 -12.18
C LYS A 156 0.38 -13.51 -12.54
N LEU A 157 -0.48 -13.75 -11.55
CA LEU A 157 -1.74 -14.48 -11.72
C LEU A 157 -2.91 -13.58 -12.10
N GLY A 158 -2.79 -12.25 -12.05
CA GLY A 158 -3.94 -11.36 -12.16
C GLY A 158 -4.87 -11.38 -10.94
N TYR A 159 -4.44 -11.99 -9.82
CA TYR A 159 -5.32 -12.21 -8.66
C TYR A 159 -5.58 -10.90 -7.90
N MET A 160 -6.84 -10.62 -7.57
CA MET A 160 -7.28 -9.34 -6.98
C MET A 160 -6.87 -8.11 -7.81
N MET A 161 -6.81 -8.30 -9.13
CA MET A 161 -6.76 -7.24 -10.13
C MET A 161 -8.10 -7.25 -10.89
N ASP A 162 -8.38 -6.17 -11.61
CA ASP A 162 -9.57 -6.01 -12.47
C ASP A 162 -9.42 -6.67 -13.85
N ILE A 163 -8.60 -7.73 -13.93
CA ILE A 163 -8.33 -8.51 -15.13
C ILE A 163 -8.26 -10.01 -14.80
N PRO A 164 -8.58 -10.90 -15.76
CA PRO A 164 -8.58 -12.34 -15.50
C PRO A 164 -7.18 -12.96 -15.42
N ASP A 165 -6.18 -12.41 -16.13
CA ASP A 165 -4.79 -12.87 -16.11
C ASP A 165 -3.83 -11.78 -16.61
N PHE A 166 -2.60 -11.74 -16.08
CA PHE A 166 -1.62 -10.66 -16.31
C PHE A 166 -0.45 -11.10 -17.20
N ARG A 167 -0.76 -11.42 -18.45
CA ARG A 167 0.21 -11.78 -19.51
C ARG A 167 0.88 -10.56 -20.13
N SER A 168 1.81 -10.79 -21.06
CA SER A 168 2.65 -9.75 -21.68
C SER A 168 1.86 -8.60 -22.31
N ASP A 169 0.74 -8.90 -23.00
CA ASP A 169 -0.13 -7.87 -23.59
C ASP A 169 -0.74 -6.96 -22.53
N LYS A 170 -1.17 -7.54 -21.39
CA LYS A 170 -1.68 -6.78 -20.25
C LYS A 170 -0.59 -6.04 -19.47
N GLN A 171 0.63 -6.58 -19.44
CA GLN A 171 1.79 -5.89 -18.88
C GLN A 171 2.13 -4.64 -19.70
N ASP A 172 2.17 -4.76 -21.03
CA ASP A 172 2.43 -3.64 -21.94
C ASP A 172 1.33 -2.57 -21.85
N GLU A 173 0.06 -2.99 -21.75
CA GLU A 173 -1.09 -2.10 -21.59
C GLU A 173 -1.03 -1.31 -20.28
N LEU A 174 -0.83 -2.00 -19.15
CA LEU A 174 -0.70 -1.34 -17.85
C LEU A 174 0.49 -0.39 -17.84
N LYS A 175 1.65 -0.83 -18.33
CA LYS A 175 2.83 0.02 -18.45
C LYS A 175 2.56 1.28 -19.25
N GLY A 176 1.88 1.16 -20.40
CA GLY A 176 1.53 2.32 -21.22
C GLY A 176 0.62 3.33 -20.53
N MET A 177 -0.20 2.89 -19.55
CA MET A 177 -0.96 3.80 -18.68
C MET A 177 -0.09 4.43 -17.61
N LEU A 178 0.75 3.64 -16.93
CA LEU A 178 1.64 4.12 -15.87
C LEU A 178 2.68 5.13 -16.40
N ASP A 179 3.18 4.94 -17.62
CA ASP A 179 4.08 5.89 -18.30
C ASP A 179 3.42 7.26 -18.54
N LYS A 180 2.09 7.30 -18.73
CA LYS A 180 1.34 8.57 -18.87
C LYS A 180 1.07 9.21 -17.51
N ILE A 181 0.82 8.39 -16.49
CA ILE A 181 0.60 8.83 -15.11
C ILE A 181 1.90 9.43 -14.54
N ASP A 182 3.07 8.88 -14.89
CA ASP A 182 4.39 9.48 -14.57
C ASP A 182 4.57 9.71 -13.05
N LYS A 183 4.33 8.64 -12.27
CA LYS A 183 4.42 8.60 -10.80
C LYS A 183 5.27 7.43 -10.34
N LYS A 184 5.69 7.45 -9.08
CA LYS A 184 6.40 6.35 -8.44
C LYS A 184 5.45 5.21 -8.11
N ILE A 185 5.74 4.02 -8.63
CA ILE A 185 4.82 2.89 -8.52
C ILE A 185 5.22 2.00 -7.35
N ILE A 186 4.25 1.78 -6.45
CA ILE A 186 4.37 0.83 -5.35
C ILE A 186 3.50 -0.39 -5.67
N ILE A 187 4.12 -1.54 -5.86
CA ILE A 187 3.38 -2.78 -6.09
C ILE A 187 2.89 -3.33 -4.75
N ASN A 188 1.59 -3.60 -4.64
CA ASN A 188 1.03 -4.42 -3.56
C ASN A 188 0.51 -5.76 -4.10
N LYS A 189 0.16 -6.67 -3.19
CA LYS A 189 -0.37 -8.01 -3.51
C LYS A 189 0.53 -8.86 -4.43
N ILE A 190 1.84 -8.64 -4.44
CA ILE A 190 2.81 -9.40 -5.26
C ILE A 190 2.79 -10.91 -4.97
N LEU A 191 2.40 -11.33 -3.76
CA LEU A 191 2.25 -12.73 -3.36
C LEU A 191 0.85 -13.34 -3.65
N ALA A 192 -0.05 -12.61 -4.31
CA ALA A 192 -1.42 -13.05 -4.58
C ALA A 192 -2.12 -13.61 -3.31
N VAL A 193 -2.02 -12.89 -2.19
CA VAL A 193 -2.56 -13.29 -0.88
C VAL A 193 -2.06 -14.67 -0.42
N GLY A 194 -0.79 -14.97 -0.71
CA GLY A 194 -0.13 -16.22 -0.33
C GLY A 194 -0.34 -17.38 -1.30
N ILE A 195 -1.08 -17.19 -2.39
CA ILE A 195 -1.20 -18.20 -3.47
C ILE A 195 0.15 -18.33 -4.20
N GLN A 196 0.80 -17.20 -4.45
CA GLN A 196 2.08 -17.15 -5.14
C GLN A 196 3.23 -17.19 -4.12
N ARG A 197 4.20 -18.08 -4.35
CA ARG A 197 5.38 -18.23 -3.47
C ARG A 197 6.35 -17.07 -3.65
N PRO A 198 7.10 -16.65 -2.60
CA PRO A 198 8.04 -15.53 -2.69
C PRO A 198 9.03 -15.60 -3.87
N GLU A 199 9.67 -16.75 -4.10
CA GLU A 199 10.63 -16.92 -5.21
C GLU A 199 9.98 -16.69 -6.59
N GLU A 200 8.77 -17.21 -6.80
CA GLU A 200 8.04 -16.98 -8.04
C GLU A 200 7.64 -15.51 -8.18
N ALA A 201 7.22 -14.90 -7.08
CA ALA A 201 6.75 -13.53 -7.04
C ALA A 201 7.84 -12.50 -7.32
N PHE A 202 9.03 -12.69 -6.74
CA PHE A 202 10.14 -11.75 -6.90
C PHE A 202 10.86 -11.93 -8.24
N ASN A 203 10.94 -13.16 -8.76
CA ASN A 203 11.39 -13.37 -10.14
C ASN A 203 10.46 -12.68 -11.15
N PHE A 204 9.15 -12.68 -10.89
CA PHE A 204 8.18 -11.94 -11.68
C PHE A 204 8.31 -10.41 -11.48
N LEU A 205 8.51 -9.94 -10.25
CA LEU A 205 8.74 -8.53 -9.96
C LEU A 205 9.93 -7.97 -10.78
N ASN A 206 11.01 -8.74 -10.92
CA ASN A 206 12.17 -8.37 -11.74
C ASN A 206 11.89 -8.18 -13.23
N THR A 207 10.73 -8.64 -13.73
CA THR A 207 10.32 -8.38 -15.12
C THR A 207 9.52 -7.10 -15.27
N LEU A 208 9.16 -6.42 -14.17
CA LEU A 208 8.34 -5.21 -14.16
C LEU A 208 9.23 -3.97 -14.05
N ASP A 209 9.55 -3.34 -15.17
CA ASP A 209 10.44 -2.17 -15.22
C ASP A 209 9.80 -0.86 -14.73
N PHE A 210 8.48 -0.87 -14.48
CA PHE A 210 7.74 0.23 -13.88
C PHE A 210 7.67 0.16 -12.34
N ALA A 211 8.11 -0.92 -11.69
CA ALA A 211 8.00 -1.06 -10.25
C ALA A 211 9.16 -0.35 -9.52
N ASP A 212 8.86 0.74 -8.79
CA ASP A 212 9.86 1.44 -7.96
C ASP A 212 9.98 0.81 -6.56
N MET A 213 8.88 0.28 -6.02
CA MET A 213 8.80 -0.32 -4.69
C MET A 213 7.81 -1.48 -4.66
N VAL A 214 7.93 -2.33 -3.63
CA VAL A 214 7.00 -3.44 -3.39
C VAL A 214 6.63 -3.52 -1.91
N THR A 215 5.36 -3.82 -1.63
CA THR A 215 4.87 -4.13 -0.29
C THR A 215 4.55 -5.62 -0.19
N VAL A 216 4.88 -6.22 0.95
CA VAL A 216 4.69 -7.64 1.20
C VAL A 216 4.06 -7.82 2.58
N GLY A 217 2.93 -8.54 2.62
CA GLY A 217 2.29 -8.91 3.88
C GLY A 217 3.02 -10.07 4.53
N ILE A 218 3.35 -9.94 5.82
CA ILE A 218 4.06 -10.94 6.61
C ILE A 218 3.24 -11.26 7.86
N ALA A 219 3.01 -12.54 8.13
CA ALA A 219 2.20 -13.02 9.25
C ALA A 219 3.01 -13.68 10.37
N SER A 220 4.33 -13.87 10.21
CA SER A 220 5.18 -14.43 11.26
C SER A 220 6.66 -14.09 11.09
N GLU A 221 7.44 -14.21 12.17
CA GLU A 221 8.91 -14.04 12.14
C GLU A 221 9.58 -14.97 11.12
N ARG A 222 9.13 -16.24 11.06
CA ARG A 222 9.64 -17.22 10.09
C ARG A 222 9.33 -16.82 8.65
N GLU A 223 8.13 -16.30 8.40
CA GLU A 223 7.75 -15.82 7.07
C GLU A 223 8.55 -14.57 6.67
N ALA A 224 8.88 -13.69 7.62
CA ALA A 224 9.79 -12.57 7.38
C ALA A 224 11.17 -13.07 6.92
N GLU A 225 11.78 -14.00 7.65
CA GLU A 225 13.07 -14.62 7.28
C GLU A 225 13.01 -15.25 5.90
N GLU A 226 12.06 -16.18 5.68
CA GLU A 226 11.94 -16.92 4.43
C GLU A 226 11.71 -15.97 3.23
N THR A 227 10.87 -14.95 3.40
CA THR A 227 10.49 -14.05 2.31
C THR A 227 11.61 -13.07 1.97
N PHE A 228 12.16 -12.37 2.97
CA PHE A 228 13.16 -11.34 2.73
C PHE A 228 14.54 -11.91 2.40
N ASP A 229 14.89 -13.12 2.89
CA ASP A 229 16.11 -13.81 2.46
C ASP A 229 16.10 -14.19 0.98
N ILE A 230 14.90 -14.41 0.41
CA ILE A 230 14.76 -14.64 -1.03
C ILE A 230 14.88 -13.32 -1.77
N LEU A 231 14.17 -12.27 -1.31
CA LEU A 231 14.22 -10.94 -1.93
C LEU A 231 15.66 -10.38 -1.99
N ASN A 232 16.45 -10.56 -0.93
CA ASN A 232 17.84 -10.08 -0.84
C ASN A 232 18.83 -10.80 -1.79
N LYS A 233 18.42 -11.91 -2.43
CA LYS A 233 19.26 -12.69 -3.35
C LYS A 233 18.96 -12.42 -4.82
N ILE A 234 17.94 -11.63 -5.09
CA ILE A 234 17.37 -11.35 -6.41
C ILE A 234 17.77 -9.93 -6.84
#